data_AF-A0A7F5RJZ7-F1
#
_entry.id   AF-A0A7F5RJZ7-F1
#
_cell.length_a   1.000
_cell.length_b   1.000
_cell.length_c   1.000
_cell.angle_alpha   90.00
_cell.angle_beta   90.00
_cell.angle_gamma   90.00
#
_symmetry.space_group_name_H-M   'P 1'
#
loop_
_entity.id
_entity.type
_entity.pdbx_description
1 polymer ?
#
loop_
_entity_poly.entity_id
_entity_poly.type
_entity_poly.pdbx_seq_one_letter_code
_entity_poly.pdbx_strand_id
1 'polypeptide(L)'
;MSLTPRAEGPPEEAIKSPGCAHYKRKSKFVTPCCNKVYTCRFCHDEREDHTMNRKEVSELICTLCDTRQPVQAECQNCGIRFGKYTCLECNLFDDEDKNQYHCNGCGICRIGGADKFFHCKKCNMCLPVQLQNRHKCVENVSRANCPVCLEDIHTSRTPCHIPNCGHLIHRVCFEQLLQAGHYACPVCQTSLMDMTQLWKYLDNEVARTPMPAEYSICKVDILCKDCHKESTIKFHVVGLKCSFCGSYNTCRSEGPSPPVTGRKISYNISRATQVKQFFAKILGQAAQTNQNLHQENEEEATSASQNINEGQSSSSTDENQSETQRSSQQ
;
A
#
# COMPACT_ATOMS: atom_id res chain seq x y z
N MET A 1 37.69 -37.32 53.12
CA MET A 1 37.87 -36.57 51.85
C MET A 1 36.65 -36.83 51.01
N SER A 2 35.84 -35.79 50.76
CA SER A 2 34.51 -35.93 50.16
C SER A 2 34.56 -35.50 48.71
N LEU A 3 34.18 -36.38 47.78
CA LEU A 3 34.04 -36.05 46.36
C LEU A 3 32.55 -35.92 46.06
N THR A 4 32.10 -34.68 45.84
CA THR A 4 30.75 -34.39 45.35
C THR A 4 30.69 -34.54 43.82
N PRO A 5 29.64 -35.14 43.26
CA PRO A 5 29.45 -35.15 41.81
C PRO A 5 29.08 -33.74 41.33
N ARG A 6 29.70 -33.30 40.23
CA ARG A 6 29.29 -32.08 39.52
C ARG A 6 27.91 -32.29 38.90
N ALA A 7 26.97 -31.40 39.19
CA ALA A 7 25.76 -31.27 38.41
C ALA A 7 26.10 -30.68 37.03
N GLU A 8 25.58 -31.29 35.97
CA GLU A 8 25.64 -30.72 34.61
C GLU A 8 24.71 -29.50 34.54
N GLY A 9 25.23 -28.38 34.03
CA GLY A 9 24.47 -27.15 33.88
C GLY A 9 23.45 -27.25 32.73
N PRO A 10 22.31 -26.51 32.79
CA PRO A 10 21.36 -26.47 31.68
C PRO A 10 22.01 -25.90 30.40
N PRO A 11 21.54 -26.32 29.22
CA PRO A 11 22.12 -25.90 27.95
C PRO A 11 21.86 -24.41 27.66
N GLU A 12 22.85 -23.83 26.98
CA GLU A 12 22.93 -22.47 26.47
C GLU A 12 21.59 -21.94 25.91
N GLU A 13 20.97 -20.98 26.62
CA GLU A 13 19.72 -20.38 26.18
C GLU A 13 19.94 -19.56 24.90
N ALA A 14 19.41 -20.07 23.78
CA ALA A 14 19.35 -19.33 22.53
C ALA A 14 18.70 -17.95 22.77
N ILE A 15 19.44 -16.89 22.44
CA ILE A 15 19.04 -15.49 22.60
C ILE A 15 17.76 -15.23 21.79
N LYS A 16 16.60 -15.36 22.44
CA LYS A 16 15.29 -15.10 21.82
C LYS A 16 15.20 -13.62 21.50
N SER A 17 15.30 -13.29 20.21
CA SER A 17 15.18 -11.91 19.70
C SER A 17 13.91 -11.24 20.27
N PRO A 18 14.01 -10.10 20.98
CA PRO A 18 12.86 -9.51 21.65
C PRO A 18 11.82 -8.98 20.66
N GLY A 19 10.58 -9.48 20.76
CA GLY A 19 9.43 -9.05 19.96
C GLY A 19 8.70 -10.20 19.25
N CYS A 20 8.25 -9.96 18.03
CA CYS A 20 7.59 -10.93 17.16
C CYS A 20 7.88 -10.65 15.68
N ALA A 21 7.11 -11.26 14.77
CA ALA A 21 7.15 -10.96 13.33
C ALA A 21 6.58 -9.56 13.00
N HIS A 22 5.72 -9.01 13.84
CA HIS A 22 5.06 -7.72 13.62
C HIS A 22 5.89 -6.51 14.01
N TYR A 23 6.55 -6.60 15.16
CA TYR A 23 7.24 -5.50 15.83
C TYR A 23 8.38 -6.05 16.68
N LYS A 24 9.55 -5.41 16.65
CA LYS A 24 10.69 -5.74 17.51
C LYS A 24 10.57 -4.90 18.77
N ARG A 25 10.45 -5.52 19.94
CA ARG A 25 10.20 -4.77 21.18
C ARG A 25 10.45 -5.58 22.43
N LYS A 26 10.63 -4.88 23.55
CA LYS A 26 11.00 -5.44 24.86
C LYS A 26 9.83 -5.49 25.86
N SER A 27 8.59 -5.53 25.36
CA SER A 27 7.35 -5.59 26.15
C SER A 27 6.30 -6.53 25.57
N LYS A 28 5.44 -7.06 26.45
CA LYS A 28 4.18 -7.76 26.14
C LYS A 28 3.02 -6.97 26.74
N PHE A 29 1.84 -6.99 26.12
CA PHE A 29 0.64 -6.35 26.66
C PHE A 29 -0.19 -7.32 27.48
N VAL A 30 -0.80 -6.82 28.55
CA VAL A 30 -1.96 -7.44 29.19
C VAL A 30 -3.19 -6.96 28.41
N THR A 31 -3.93 -7.88 27.80
CA THR A 31 -5.02 -7.52 26.88
C THR A 31 -6.31 -7.23 27.66
N PRO A 32 -6.91 -6.03 27.55
CA PRO A 32 -8.06 -5.65 28.40
C PRO A 32 -9.32 -6.45 28.09
N CYS A 33 -9.44 -6.98 26.87
CA CYS A 33 -10.57 -7.78 26.40
C CYS A 33 -10.66 -9.19 27.02
N CYS A 34 -9.53 -9.82 27.32
CA CYS A 34 -9.49 -11.22 27.77
C CYS A 34 -8.46 -11.52 28.87
N ASN A 35 -7.76 -10.50 29.39
CA ASN A 35 -6.72 -10.57 30.43
C ASN A 35 -5.56 -11.55 30.12
N LYS A 36 -5.35 -11.86 28.84
CA LYS A 36 -4.23 -12.69 28.37
C LYS A 36 -2.99 -11.83 28.11
N VAL A 37 -1.83 -12.48 27.99
CA VAL A 37 -0.56 -11.78 27.73
C VAL A 37 -0.10 -12.08 26.30
N TYR A 38 -0.01 -11.03 25.48
CA TYR A 38 0.36 -11.12 24.07
C TYR A 38 1.45 -10.13 23.72
N THR A 39 2.35 -10.47 22.79
CA THR A 39 3.39 -9.52 22.37
C THR A 39 2.78 -8.26 21.78
N CYS A 40 1.92 -8.38 20.75
CA CYS A 40 1.19 -7.27 20.14
C CYS A 40 -0.29 -7.62 19.89
N ARG A 41 -1.09 -6.61 19.49
CA ARG A 41 -2.48 -6.81 19.03
C ARG A 41 -2.59 -7.89 17.95
N PHE A 42 -1.73 -7.89 16.94
CA PHE A 42 -1.79 -8.92 15.89
C PHE A 42 -1.53 -10.34 16.43
N CYS A 43 -0.54 -10.54 17.31
CA CYS A 43 -0.31 -11.84 17.95
C CYS A 43 -1.47 -12.33 18.82
N HIS A 44 -2.36 -11.42 19.25
CA HIS A 44 -3.63 -11.69 19.92
C HIS A 44 -4.72 -12.01 18.88
N ASP A 45 -4.94 -11.12 17.91
CA ASP A 45 -5.96 -11.22 16.87
C ASP A 45 -5.77 -12.48 15.97
N GLU A 46 -4.55 -13.04 15.91
CA GLU A 46 -4.20 -14.31 15.25
C GLU A 46 -4.52 -15.57 16.07
N ARG A 47 -4.80 -15.42 17.37
CA ARG A 47 -4.95 -16.52 18.35
C ARG A 47 -6.27 -16.48 19.13
N GLU A 48 -7.10 -15.49 18.88
CA GLU A 48 -8.35 -15.24 19.58
C GLU A 48 -9.43 -14.88 18.54
N ASP A 49 -10.66 -15.33 18.74
CA ASP A 49 -11.78 -15.07 17.82
C ASP A 49 -12.32 -13.62 17.87
N HIS A 50 -11.53 -12.67 18.37
CA HIS A 50 -11.89 -11.27 18.54
C HIS A 50 -10.67 -10.34 18.42
N THR A 51 -10.90 -9.08 18.05
CA THR A 51 -9.83 -8.09 17.88
C THR A 51 -9.58 -7.28 19.15
N MET A 52 -8.31 -6.98 19.46
CA MET A 52 -7.93 -6.15 20.59
C MET A 52 -7.92 -4.65 20.23
N ASN A 53 -8.65 -3.83 20.99
CA ASN A 53 -8.52 -2.38 20.91
C ASN A 53 -7.21 -1.90 21.56
N ARG A 54 -6.23 -1.54 20.71
CA ARG A 54 -4.92 -1.01 21.14
C ARG A 54 -5.00 0.15 22.14
N LYS A 55 -6.05 0.98 22.09
CA LYS A 55 -6.18 2.21 22.92
C LYS A 55 -6.60 1.92 24.37
N GLU A 56 -7.17 0.76 24.64
CA GLU A 56 -7.64 0.36 25.97
C GLU A 56 -6.55 -0.35 26.78
N VAL A 57 -5.40 -0.67 26.16
CA VAL A 57 -4.27 -1.30 26.86
C VAL A 57 -3.67 -0.32 27.88
N SER A 58 -3.86 -0.63 29.16
CA SER A 58 -3.36 0.15 30.30
C SER A 58 -2.11 -0.44 30.95
N GLU A 59 -1.83 -1.73 30.74
CA GLU A 59 -0.73 -2.46 31.37
C GLU A 59 0.14 -3.24 30.37
N LEU A 60 1.43 -3.31 30.68
CA LEU A 60 2.42 -4.11 29.96
C LEU A 60 3.35 -4.86 30.93
N ILE A 61 4.07 -5.84 30.40
CA ILE A 61 5.07 -6.63 31.10
C ILE A 61 6.40 -6.47 30.36
N CYS A 62 7.47 -6.08 31.06
CA CYS A 62 8.82 -6.00 30.52
C CYS A 62 9.36 -7.40 30.20
N THR A 63 9.98 -7.61 29.03
CA THR A 63 10.53 -8.93 28.67
C THR A 63 11.97 -9.18 29.16
N LEU A 64 12.57 -8.24 29.91
CA LEU A 64 13.93 -8.40 30.47
C LEU A 64 13.93 -8.64 31.99
N CYS A 65 12.92 -8.16 32.71
CA CYS A 65 12.82 -8.29 34.17
C CYS A 65 11.40 -8.66 34.65
N ASP A 66 10.54 -9.13 33.74
CA ASP A 66 9.15 -9.59 33.95
C ASP A 66 8.24 -8.68 34.79
N THR A 67 8.62 -7.41 34.93
CA THR A 67 7.87 -6.43 35.72
C THR A 67 6.59 -6.03 34.98
N ARG A 68 5.43 -6.36 35.56
CA ARG A 68 4.12 -5.84 35.18
C ARG A 68 3.97 -4.40 35.68
N GLN A 69 3.55 -3.49 34.81
CA GLN A 69 3.52 -2.06 35.06
C GLN A 69 2.55 -1.33 34.10
N PRO A 70 2.15 -0.09 34.40
CA PRO A 70 1.40 0.75 33.46
C PRO A 70 2.13 0.96 32.13
N VAL A 71 1.39 1.25 31.06
CA VAL A 71 2.00 1.56 29.76
C VAL A 71 2.76 2.89 29.81
N GLN A 72 4.05 2.83 29.48
CA GLN A 72 4.95 3.98 29.36
C GLN A 72 6.11 3.62 28.41
N ALA A 73 7.06 4.54 28.15
CA ALA A 73 8.16 4.32 27.20
C ALA A 73 9.26 3.38 27.70
N GLU A 74 9.51 3.36 29.01
CA GLU A 74 10.66 2.72 29.66
C GLU A 74 10.22 1.89 30.87
N CYS A 75 11.01 0.88 31.24
CA CYS A 75 10.66 0.04 32.38
C CYS A 75 10.93 0.75 33.73
N GLN A 76 9.92 0.82 34.60
CA GLN A 76 10.03 1.35 35.97
C GLN A 76 11.06 0.63 36.85
N ASN A 77 11.41 -0.62 36.54
CA ASN A 77 12.34 -1.43 37.34
C ASN A 77 13.77 -1.43 36.76
N CYS A 78 13.92 -1.77 35.47
CA CYS A 78 15.26 -1.90 34.84
C CYS A 78 15.65 -0.75 33.89
N GLY A 79 14.81 0.29 33.75
CA GLY A 79 15.07 1.45 32.89
C GLY A 79 15.06 1.18 31.37
N ILE A 80 14.87 -0.06 30.92
CA ILE A 80 14.96 -0.37 29.49
C ILE A 80 13.84 0.29 28.69
N ARG A 81 14.21 0.93 27.57
CA ARG A 81 13.25 1.46 26.59
C ARG A 81 12.63 0.34 25.76
N PHE A 82 11.30 0.30 25.70
CA PHE A 82 10.55 -0.80 25.09
C PHE A 82 10.61 -0.85 23.56
N GLY A 83 10.84 0.28 22.91
CA GLY A 83 11.11 0.42 21.49
C GLY A 83 11.76 1.77 21.16
N LYS A 84 12.69 1.81 20.21
CA LYS A 84 13.26 3.06 19.66
C LYS A 84 12.14 4.03 19.28
N TYR A 85 11.25 3.60 18.38
CA TYR A 85 9.99 4.26 18.14
C TYR A 85 8.99 3.89 19.23
N THR A 86 8.41 4.90 19.87
CA THR A 86 7.39 4.76 20.91
C THR A 86 6.27 5.75 20.64
N CYS A 87 5.03 5.27 20.55
CA CYS A 87 3.82 6.09 20.47
C CYS A 87 2.81 5.61 21.52
N LEU A 88 2.66 6.40 22.60
CA LEU A 88 1.76 6.08 23.71
C LEU A 88 0.28 6.23 23.30
N GLU A 89 -0.07 7.17 22.41
CA GLU A 89 -1.45 7.33 21.90
C GLU A 89 -1.99 6.09 21.14
N CYS A 90 -1.09 5.27 20.62
CA CYS A 90 -1.41 4.03 19.90
C CYS A 90 -0.97 2.76 20.63
N ASN A 91 -0.33 2.89 21.80
CA ASN A 91 0.38 1.82 22.48
C ASN A 91 1.25 1.00 21.50
N LEU A 92 2.11 1.70 20.75
CA LEU A 92 3.02 1.11 19.76
C LEU A 92 4.48 1.31 20.18
N PHE A 93 5.23 0.21 20.17
CA PHE A 93 6.66 0.15 20.47
C PHE A 93 7.34 -0.70 19.39
N ASP A 94 8.37 -0.15 18.73
CA ASP A 94 9.17 -0.84 17.71
C ASP A 94 10.65 -0.38 17.80
N ASP A 95 11.58 -1.33 17.85
CA ASP A 95 13.04 -1.12 17.84
C ASP A 95 13.63 -1.10 16.41
N GLU A 96 12.84 -1.55 15.44
CA GLU A 96 13.12 -1.48 14.02
C GLU A 96 12.70 -0.11 13.49
N ASP A 97 13.59 0.60 12.81
CA ASP A 97 13.25 1.88 12.19
C ASP A 97 12.60 1.63 10.83
N LYS A 98 11.37 2.13 10.67
CA LYS A 98 10.59 2.08 9.43
C LYS A 98 10.13 3.48 9.03
N ASN A 99 10.80 4.53 9.54
CA ASN A 99 10.34 5.90 9.49
C ASN A 99 8.87 6.02 9.98
N GLN A 100 8.56 5.39 11.12
CA GLN A 100 7.21 5.41 11.70
C GLN A 100 6.89 6.83 12.21
N TYR A 101 5.65 7.26 12.03
CA TYR A 101 5.16 8.54 12.56
C TYR A 101 3.70 8.45 12.97
N HIS A 102 3.29 9.22 13.98
CA HIS A 102 1.87 9.31 14.35
C HIS A 102 1.19 10.35 13.47
N CYS A 103 0.05 10.01 12.86
CA CYS A 103 -0.79 10.97 12.16
C CYS A 103 -1.99 11.39 13.02
N ASN A 104 -1.92 12.57 13.63
CA ASN A 104 -2.98 13.10 14.50
C ASN A 104 -4.35 13.16 13.81
N GLY A 105 -4.36 13.37 12.49
CA GLY A 105 -5.60 13.40 11.69
C GLY A 105 -6.27 12.03 11.51
N CYS A 106 -5.51 10.93 11.54
CA CYS A 106 -6.06 9.57 11.49
C CYS A 106 -6.10 8.88 12.88
N GLY A 107 -5.37 9.39 13.88
CA GLY A 107 -5.26 8.76 15.20
C GLY A 107 -4.58 7.38 15.17
N ILE A 108 -3.63 7.20 14.23
CA ILE A 108 -2.83 5.98 14.03
C ILE A 108 -1.40 6.31 13.59
N CYS A 109 -0.48 5.43 13.97
CA CYS A 109 0.86 5.39 13.41
C CYS A 109 0.82 4.91 11.94
N ARG A 110 1.58 5.59 11.08
CA ARG A 110 1.88 5.21 9.70
C ARG A 110 3.39 4.95 9.56
N ILE A 111 3.80 4.49 8.39
CA ILE A 111 5.15 4.03 8.04
C ILE A 111 5.59 4.81 6.78
N GLY A 112 6.90 5.08 6.63
CA GLY A 112 7.45 5.69 5.41
C GLY A 112 7.77 7.19 5.48
N GLY A 113 7.84 7.78 6.67
CA GLY A 113 8.27 9.17 6.88
C GLY A 113 7.12 10.18 6.92
N ALA A 114 7.16 11.12 7.88
CA ALA A 114 6.14 12.17 7.99
C ALA A 114 6.26 13.25 6.90
N ASP A 115 7.42 13.33 6.26
CA ASP A 115 7.79 14.21 5.15
C ASP A 115 7.23 13.74 3.80
N LYS A 116 7.20 12.41 3.56
CA LYS A 116 6.71 11.83 2.30
C LYS A 116 5.18 11.82 2.19
N PHE A 117 4.44 12.10 3.27
CA PHE A 117 2.98 11.99 3.33
C PHE A 117 2.30 13.22 3.96
N PHE A 118 1.15 13.63 3.41
CA PHE A 118 0.27 14.62 4.01
C PHE A 118 -1.08 14.01 4.40
N HIS A 119 -1.74 14.52 5.44
CA HIS A 119 -3.09 14.11 5.79
C HIS A 119 -4.13 14.97 5.07
N CYS A 120 -4.93 14.37 4.18
CA CYS A 120 -6.07 15.03 3.56
C CYS A 120 -7.30 14.93 4.46
N LYS A 121 -7.69 16.04 5.10
CA LYS A 121 -8.86 16.11 6.00
C LYS A 121 -10.18 15.70 5.33
N LYS A 122 -10.38 16.02 4.04
CA LYS A 122 -11.59 15.64 3.29
C LYS A 122 -11.67 14.13 3.04
N CYS A 123 -10.58 13.53 2.57
CA CYS A 123 -10.49 12.08 2.36
C CYS A 123 -10.39 11.28 3.66
N ASN A 124 -10.04 11.95 4.76
CA ASN A 124 -9.69 11.35 6.05
C ASN A 124 -8.56 10.31 5.94
N MET A 125 -7.53 10.62 5.15
CA MET A 125 -6.46 9.68 4.83
C MET A 125 -5.09 10.36 4.63
N CYS A 126 -4.02 9.64 5.02
CA CYS A 126 -2.65 9.99 4.66
C CYS A 126 -2.40 9.63 3.19
N LEU A 127 -1.89 10.58 2.41
CA LEU A 127 -1.61 10.44 0.99
C LEU A 127 -0.15 10.88 0.71
N PRO A 128 0.54 10.27 -0.26
CA PRO A 128 1.87 10.73 -0.67
C PRO A 128 1.83 12.21 -1.11
N VAL A 129 2.85 13.00 -0.76
CA VAL A 129 2.90 14.45 -1.06
C VAL A 129 2.73 14.80 -2.54
N GLN A 130 3.09 13.88 -3.45
CA GLN A 130 2.87 14.02 -4.89
C GLN A 130 1.38 14.15 -5.26
N LEU A 131 0.45 13.66 -4.42
CA LEU A 131 -1.00 13.80 -4.62
C LEU A 131 -1.59 15.07 -4.00
N GLN A 132 -0.79 15.88 -3.30
CA GLN A 132 -1.25 17.13 -2.71
C GLN A 132 -1.78 18.06 -3.81
N ASN A 133 -3.01 18.54 -3.61
CA ASN A 133 -3.78 19.35 -4.58
C ASN A 133 -4.07 18.71 -5.95
N ARG A 134 -3.67 17.46 -6.21
CA ARG A 134 -3.90 16.76 -7.50
C ARG A 134 -4.90 15.61 -7.46
N HIS A 135 -5.18 15.04 -6.28
CA HIS A 135 -6.17 13.99 -6.14
C HIS A 135 -7.61 14.53 -6.08
N LYS A 136 -8.56 13.80 -6.67
CA LYS A 136 -9.99 14.07 -6.51
C LYS A 136 -10.41 13.68 -5.08
N CYS A 137 -10.67 14.67 -4.23
CA CYS A 137 -11.19 14.40 -2.89
C CYS A 137 -12.56 13.72 -2.95
N VAL A 138 -12.70 12.59 -2.26
CA VAL A 138 -13.99 11.95 -1.96
C VAL A 138 -14.11 11.89 -0.45
N GLU A 139 -15.23 12.34 0.10
CA GLU A 139 -15.37 12.51 1.54
C GLU A 139 -15.37 11.18 2.28
N ASN A 140 -14.59 11.09 3.37
CA ASN A 140 -14.51 9.89 4.24
C ASN A 140 -14.19 8.57 3.50
N VAL A 141 -13.61 8.63 2.29
CA VAL A 141 -13.46 7.49 1.38
C VAL A 141 -12.63 6.34 1.97
N SER A 142 -11.73 6.61 2.91
CA SER A 142 -10.99 5.58 3.64
C SER A 142 -11.84 4.69 4.56
N ARG A 143 -13.05 5.14 4.94
CA ARG A 143 -13.96 4.40 5.82
C ARG A 143 -14.82 3.36 5.08
N ALA A 144 -14.71 3.31 3.75
CA ALA A 144 -15.30 2.23 2.97
C ALA A 144 -14.36 1.01 3.01
N ASN A 145 -14.96 -0.19 3.10
CA ASN A 145 -14.20 -1.42 2.97
C ASN A 145 -13.75 -1.63 1.51
N CYS A 146 -12.68 -2.41 1.32
CA CYS A 146 -12.20 -2.79 0.01
C CYS A 146 -13.29 -3.58 -0.75
N PRO A 147 -13.69 -3.19 -1.97
CA PRO A 147 -14.78 -3.84 -2.71
C PRO A 147 -14.42 -5.24 -3.24
N VAL A 148 -13.23 -5.77 -2.90
CA VAL A 148 -12.73 -7.08 -3.33
C VAL A 148 -12.67 -8.06 -2.15
N CYS A 149 -11.97 -7.70 -1.06
CA CYS A 149 -11.86 -8.55 0.14
C CYS A 149 -12.85 -8.20 1.26
N LEU A 150 -13.58 -7.10 1.15
CA LEU A 150 -14.53 -6.57 2.15
C LEU A 150 -13.91 -6.18 3.51
N GLU A 151 -12.59 -6.11 3.60
CA GLU A 151 -11.84 -5.64 4.78
C GLU A 151 -11.76 -4.10 4.85
N ASP A 152 -11.62 -3.54 6.06
CA ASP A 152 -11.43 -2.10 6.29
C ASP A 152 -10.15 -1.58 5.62
N ILE A 153 -10.23 -0.40 5.00
CA ILE A 153 -9.08 0.27 4.36
C ILE A 153 -8.37 1.23 5.34
N HIS A 154 -9.07 1.82 6.31
CA HIS A 154 -8.52 2.91 7.11
C HIS A 154 -7.39 2.43 8.05
N THR A 155 -7.61 1.31 8.73
CA THR A 155 -6.75 0.75 9.78
C THR A 155 -5.87 -0.41 9.32
N SER A 156 -6.01 -0.82 8.06
CA SER A 156 -5.24 -1.89 7.43
C SER A 156 -3.73 -1.60 7.37
N ARG A 157 -2.96 -2.69 7.49
CA ARG A 157 -1.53 -2.84 7.13
C ARG A 157 -1.24 -2.53 5.66
N THR A 158 -2.16 -2.98 4.82
CA THR A 158 -1.97 -3.13 3.38
C THR A 158 -2.17 -1.77 2.70
N PRO A 159 -1.20 -1.28 1.90
CA PRO A 159 -1.38 -0.06 1.12
C PRO A 159 -2.63 -0.12 0.24
N CYS A 160 -3.27 1.02 0.00
CA CYS A 160 -4.36 1.12 -0.96
C CYS A 160 -3.86 1.63 -2.31
N HIS A 161 -4.42 1.09 -3.38
CA HIS A 161 -4.41 1.73 -4.69
C HIS A 161 -5.48 2.82 -4.73
N ILE A 162 -5.19 3.93 -5.42
CA ILE A 162 -6.05 5.11 -5.50
C ILE A 162 -6.33 5.40 -6.99
N PRO A 163 -7.38 4.79 -7.57
CA PRO A 163 -7.74 5.02 -8.97
C PRO A 163 -8.34 6.42 -9.17
N ASN A 164 -8.35 6.89 -10.42
CA ASN A 164 -8.94 8.19 -10.79
C ASN A 164 -10.44 8.31 -10.47
N CYS A 165 -11.16 7.19 -10.32
CA CYS A 165 -12.55 7.18 -9.86
C CYS A 165 -12.72 7.41 -8.34
N GLY A 166 -11.65 7.37 -7.55
CA GLY A 166 -11.66 7.60 -6.10
C GLY A 166 -11.97 6.36 -5.25
N HIS A 167 -12.63 5.33 -5.80
CA HIS A 167 -12.91 4.07 -5.11
C HIS A 167 -11.60 3.34 -4.74
N LEU A 168 -11.28 3.34 -3.45
CA LEU A 168 -10.07 2.72 -2.91
C LEU A 168 -10.16 1.19 -2.95
N ILE A 169 -9.03 0.53 -3.23
CA ILE A 169 -8.90 -0.92 -3.25
C ILE A 169 -7.58 -1.26 -2.56
N HIS A 170 -7.52 -2.31 -1.73
CA HIS A 170 -6.24 -2.81 -1.23
C HIS A 170 -5.32 -3.14 -2.40
N ARG A 171 -4.04 -2.77 -2.31
CA ARG A 171 -3.10 -2.90 -3.41
C ARG A 171 -2.95 -4.36 -3.87
N VAL A 172 -2.89 -5.31 -2.94
CA VAL A 172 -2.89 -6.75 -3.24
C VAL A 172 -4.14 -7.17 -4.03
N CYS A 173 -5.32 -6.68 -3.65
CA CYS A 173 -6.56 -6.94 -4.37
C CYS A 173 -6.60 -6.28 -5.76
N PHE A 174 -6.00 -5.11 -5.93
CA PHE A 174 -5.83 -4.47 -7.23
C PHE A 174 -4.88 -5.29 -8.14
N GLU A 175 -3.75 -5.75 -7.62
CA GLU A 175 -2.81 -6.62 -8.34
C GLU A 175 -3.49 -7.96 -8.73
N GLN A 176 -4.28 -8.56 -7.84
CA GLN A 176 -5.09 -9.76 -8.12
C GLN A 176 -6.14 -9.52 -9.23
N LEU A 177 -6.83 -8.37 -9.21
CA LEU A 177 -7.77 -7.99 -10.28
C LEU A 177 -7.04 -7.90 -11.64
N LEU A 178 -5.88 -7.24 -11.71
CA LEU A 178 -5.10 -7.16 -12.95
C LEU A 178 -4.62 -8.53 -13.44
N GLN A 179 -4.15 -9.39 -12.54
CA GLN A 179 -3.73 -10.77 -12.86
C GLN A 179 -4.89 -11.62 -13.41
N ALA A 180 -6.11 -11.42 -12.90
CA ALA A 180 -7.33 -12.04 -13.41
C ALA A 180 -7.85 -11.42 -14.72
N GLY A 181 -7.21 -10.35 -15.24
CA GLY A 181 -7.60 -9.64 -16.46
C GLY A 181 -8.62 -8.51 -16.26
N HIS A 182 -8.95 -8.16 -15.01
CA HIS A 182 -9.92 -7.13 -14.66
C HIS A 182 -9.25 -5.78 -14.41
N TYR A 183 -9.23 -4.92 -15.43
CA TYR A 183 -8.71 -3.53 -15.33
C TYR A 183 -9.76 -2.49 -14.95
N ALA A 184 -11.03 -2.88 -14.80
CA ALA A 184 -12.16 -1.98 -14.52
C ALA A 184 -12.56 -2.03 -13.04
N CYS A 185 -12.95 -0.88 -12.49
CA CYS A 185 -13.32 -0.74 -11.08
C CYS A 185 -14.57 -1.57 -10.74
N PRO A 186 -14.55 -2.43 -9.70
CA PRO A 186 -15.72 -3.20 -9.29
C PRO A 186 -16.95 -2.33 -8.97
N VAL A 187 -16.74 -1.11 -8.46
CA VAL A 187 -17.81 -0.21 -8.00
C VAL A 187 -18.43 0.60 -9.14
N CYS A 188 -17.63 1.12 -10.07
CA CYS A 188 -18.08 2.10 -11.07
C CYS A 188 -17.63 1.82 -12.51
N GLN A 189 -16.92 0.70 -12.74
CA GLN A 189 -16.48 0.23 -14.06
C GLN A 189 -15.48 1.13 -14.82
N THR A 190 -15.09 2.29 -14.29
CA THR A 190 -13.96 3.11 -14.78
C THR A 190 -12.64 2.35 -14.70
N SER A 191 -11.73 2.59 -15.65
CA SER A 191 -10.39 1.99 -15.69
C SER A 191 -9.57 2.31 -14.43
N LEU A 192 -8.92 1.30 -13.86
CA LEU A 192 -8.18 1.40 -12.59
C LEU A 192 -6.74 1.91 -12.73
N MET A 193 -6.21 1.97 -13.95
CA MET A 193 -4.83 2.34 -14.27
C MET A 193 -4.77 3.08 -15.62
N ASP A 194 -3.59 3.58 -16.02
CA ASP A 194 -3.40 4.14 -17.36
C ASP A 194 -3.49 3.05 -18.44
N MET A 195 -4.50 3.18 -19.30
CA MET A 195 -4.76 2.26 -20.40
C MET A 195 -4.22 2.77 -21.74
N THR A 196 -3.50 3.90 -21.78
CA THR A 196 -3.04 4.58 -23.01
C THR A 196 -2.29 3.66 -23.98
N GLN A 197 -1.41 2.79 -23.49
CA GLN A 197 -0.69 1.83 -24.35
C GLN A 197 -1.63 0.79 -24.97
N LEU A 198 -2.64 0.33 -24.22
CA LEU A 198 -3.63 -0.63 -24.70
C LEU A 198 -4.57 0.01 -25.74
N TRP A 199 -5.01 1.25 -25.52
CA TRP A 199 -5.83 1.98 -26.47
C TRP A 199 -5.09 2.23 -27.79
N LYS A 200 -3.79 2.58 -27.74
CA LYS A 200 -2.93 2.68 -28.93
C LYS A 200 -2.79 1.35 -29.69
N TYR A 201 -2.75 0.22 -28.98
CA TYR A 201 -2.75 -1.10 -29.61
C TYR A 201 -4.08 -1.41 -30.31
N LEU A 202 -5.22 -1.12 -29.65
CA LEU A 202 -6.54 -1.29 -30.26
C LEU A 202 -6.75 -0.37 -31.48
N ASP A 203 -6.22 0.86 -31.46
CA ASP A 203 -6.20 1.75 -32.62
C ASP A 203 -5.51 1.11 -33.83
N ASN A 204 -4.32 0.53 -33.62
CA ASN A 204 -3.57 -0.15 -34.67
C ASN A 204 -4.30 -1.41 -35.18
N GLU A 205 -4.95 -2.16 -34.30
CA GLU A 205 -5.73 -3.34 -34.70
C GLU A 205 -6.99 -2.97 -35.50
N VAL A 206 -7.70 -1.90 -35.11
CA VAL A 206 -8.81 -1.31 -35.88
C VAL A 206 -8.35 -0.90 -37.28
N ALA A 207 -7.25 -0.15 -37.39
CA ALA A 207 -6.71 0.29 -38.68
C ALA A 207 -6.30 -0.90 -39.58
N ARG A 208 -5.84 -2.00 -39.00
CA ARG A 208 -5.40 -3.22 -39.69
C ARG A 208 -6.52 -4.27 -39.90
N THR A 209 -7.76 -3.97 -39.54
CA THR A 209 -8.94 -4.86 -39.74
C THR A 209 -10.15 -4.07 -40.25
N PRO A 210 -10.07 -3.38 -41.40
CA PRO A 210 -11.18 -2.59 -41.92
C PRO A 210 -12.46 -3.42 -42.01
N MET A 211 -13.55 -2.88 -41.44
CA MET A 211 -14.85 -3.55 -41.43
C MET A 211 -15.35 -3.81 -42.86
N PRO A 212 -16.02 -4.95 -43.12
CA PRO A 212 -16.67 -5.21 -44.40
C PRO A 212 -17.64 -4.07 -44.79
N ALA A 213 -17.82 -3.84 -46.09
CA ALA A 213 -18.62 -2.73 -46.61
C ALA A 213 -20.05 -2.68 -46.01
N GLU A 214 -20.67 -3.84 -45.80
CA GLU A 214 -21.98 -4.01 -45.16
C GLU A 214 -22.06 -3.38 -43.75
N TYR A 215 -20.94 -3.34 -43.03
CA TYR A 215 -20.84 -2.83 -41.65
C TYR A 215 -20.06 -1.52 -41.52
N SER A 216 -19.34 -1.07 -42.55
CA SER A 216 -18.47 0.12 -42.51
C SER A 216 -19.23 1.44 -42.32
N ILE A 217 -20.52 1.44 -42.67
CA ILE A 217 -21.47 2.54 -42.48
C ILE A 217 -22.26 2.46 -41.17
N CYS A 218 -22.25 1.30 -40.49
CA CYS A 218 -23.01 1.12 -39.25
C CYS A 218 -22.47 2.03 -38.15
N LYS A 219 -23.38 2.75 -37.49
CA LYS A 219 -23.09 3.52 -36.29
C LYS A 219 -23.81 2.92 -35.08
N VAL A 220 -23.21 3.10 -33.91
CA VAL A 220 -23.71 2.59 -32.63
C VAL A 220 -23.53 3.64 -31.55
N ASP A 221 -24.46 3.66 -30.61
CA ASP A 221 -24.40 4.56 -29.47
C ASP A 221 -23.72 3.86 -28.29
N ILE A 222 -22.77 4.56 -27.68
CA ILE A 222 -21.98 4.04 -26.57
C ILE A 222 -21.94 5.02 -25.41
N LEU A 223 -21.95 4.49 -24.20
CA LEU A 223 -21.55 5.19 -22.98
C LEU A 223 -20.09 4.81 -22.67
N CYS A 224 -19.24 5.81 -22.47
CA CYS A 224 -17.86 5.58 -22.02
C CYS A 224 -17.78 5.51 -20.50
N LYS A 225 -17.25 4.41 -19.96
CA LYS A 225 -17.10 4.17 -18.51
C LYS A 225 -15.97 4.99 -17.87
N ASP A 226 -15.10 5.59 -18.69
CA ASP A 226 -14.01 6.45 -18.19
C ASP A 226 -14.43 7.92 -18.14
N CYS A 227 -14.99 8.47 -19.22
CA CYS A 227 -15.39 9.88 -19.28
C CYS A 227 -16.88 10.16 -19.01
N HIS A 228 -17.70 9.12 -18.87
CA HIS A 228 -19.14 9.18 -18.60
C HIS A 228 -19.96 10.00 -19.62
N LYS A 229 -19.46 10.10 -20.86
CA LYS A 229 -20.15 10.73 -22.00
C LYS A 229 -20.68 9.68 -22.95
N GLU A 230 -21.83 10.00 -23.55
CA GLU A 230 -22.43 9.22 -24.64
C GLU A 230 -21.97 9.74 -26.00
N SER A 231 -21.72 8.83 -26.95
CA SER A 231 -21.30 9.20 -28.31
C SER A 231 -21.75 8.18 -29.35
N THR A 232 -22.26 8.66 -30.49
CA THR A 232 -22.51 7.84 -31.68
C THR A 232 -21.22 7.66 -32.48
N ILE A 233 -20.73 6.43 -32.63
CA ILE A 233 -19.47 6.11 -33.32
C ILE A 233 -19.66 5.09 -34.44
N LYS A 234 -18.67 4.90 -35.31
CA LYS A 234 -18.67 3.77 -36.27
C LYS A 234 -18.48 2.44 -35.53
N PHE A 235 -19.26 1.43 -35.90
CA PHE A 235 -19.13 0.09 -35.35
C PHE A 235 -17.80 -0.56 -35.76
N HIS A 236 -17.16 -1.25 -34.82
CA HIS A 236 -15.97 -2.05 -35.11
C HIS A 236 -15.88 -3.25 -34.15
N VAL A 237 -15.60 -4.45 -34.68
CA VAL A 237 -15.62 -5.71 -33.90
C VAL A 237 -14.50 -5.83 -32.87
N VAL A 238 -13.36 -5.17 -33.09
CA VAL A 238 -12.23 -5.13 -32.14
C VAL A 238 -12.54 -4.31 -30.88
N GLY A 239 -13.43 -3.32 -30.97
CA GLY A 239 -13.77 -2.45 -29.84
C GLY A 239 -14.34 -1.09 -30.27
N LEU A 240 -15.03 -0.44 -29.34
CA LEU A 240 -15.80 0.78 -29.58
C LEU A 240 -15.09 1.97 -28.92
N LYS A 241 -14.37 2.78 -29.72
CA LYS A 241 -13.57 3.91 -29.23
C LYS A 241 -14.44 5.14 -28.93
N CYS A 242 -14.37 5.66 -27.71
CA CYS A 242 -15.02 6.91 -27.34
C CYS A 242 -14.43 8.11 -28.11
N SER A 243 -15.28 8.93 -28.72
CA SER A 243 -14.86 10.12 -29.48
C SER A 243 -14.30 11.25 -28.61
N PHE A 244 -14.62 11.29 -27.31
CA PHE A 244 -14.22 12.38 -26.40
C PHE A 244 -12.88 12.17 -25.70
N CYS A 245 -12.56 10.93 -25.32
CA CYS A 245 -11.34 10.61 -24.55
C CYS A 245 -10.48 9.52 -25.19
N GLY A 246 -10.91 8.92 -26.30
CA GLY A 246 -10.18 7.85 -26.98
C GLY A 246 -10.16 6.50 -26.27
N SER A 247 -10.83 6.36 -25.12
CA SER A 247 -10.92 5.08 -24.39
C SER A 247 -11.80 4.05 -25.12
N TYR A 248 -11.42 2.79 -25.02
CA TYR A 248 -12.23 1.64 -25.44
C TYR A 248 -12.98 0.97 -24.26
N ASN A 249 -12.86 1.49 -23.04
CA ASN A 249 -13.68 1.07 -21.90
C ASN A 249 -15.09 1.67 -22.04
N THR A 250 -15.90 1.05 -22.89
CA THR A 250 -17.21 1.54 -23.32
C THR A 250 -18.23 0.41 -23.26
N CYS A 251 -19.50 0.75 -23.07
CA CYS A 251 -20.62 -0.16 -23.27
C CYS A 251 -21.58 0.43 -24.30
N ARG A 252 -22.27 -0.45 -25.04
CA ARG A 252 -23.32 -0.06 -25.96
C ARG A 252 -24.55 0.35 -25.15
N SER A 253 -25.09 1.53 -25.40
CA SER A 253 -26.36 1.99 -24.81
C SER A 253 -27.51 1.55 -25.72
N GLU A 254 -27.58 2.15 -26.92
CA GLU A 254 -28.64 1.89 -27.90
C GLU A 254 -28.09 1.81 -29.35
N GLY A 255 -28.99 1.92 -30.33
CA GLY A 255 -28.68 1.93 -31.77
C GLY A 255 -28.97 0.61 -32.48
N PRO A 256 -29.18 0.62 -33.81
CA PRO A 256 -29.59 -0.55 -34.58
C PRO A 256 -28.58 -1.69 -34.44
N SER A 257 -29.03 -2.92 -34.23
CA SER A 257 -28.15 -4.09 -34.29
C SER A 257 -27.43 -4.13 -35.65
N PRO A 258 -26.15 -4.55 -35.71
CA PRO A 258 -25.51 -4.78 -36.99
C PRO A 258 -26.37 -5.74 -37.82
N PRO A 259 -26.62 -5.48 -39.12
CA PRO A 259 -27.49 -6.33 -39.93
C PRO A 259 -27.00 -7.78 -39.86
N VAL A 260 -27.87 -8.67 -39.38
CA VAL A 260 -27.58 -10.10 -39.27
C VAL A 260 -27.72 -10.72 -40.66
N THR A 261 -26.73 -10.51 -41.52
CA THR A 261 -26.64 -11.28 -42.75
C THR A 261 -26.24 -12.71 -42.39
N GLY A 262 -26.94 -13.71 -42.92
CA GLY A 262 -26.74 -15.13 -42.58
C GLY A 262 -25.39 -15.73 -43.03
N ARG A 263 -24.41 -14.88 -43.35
CA ARG A 263 -23.06 -15.26 -43.76
C ARG A 263 -22.21 -15.54 -42.54
N LYS A 264 -21.58 -16.72 -42.48
CA LYS A 264 -20.53 -17.00 -41.48
C LYS A 264 -19.34 -16.07 -41.72
N ILE A 265 -19.16 -15.09 -40.85
CA ILE A 265 -17.93 -14.27 -40.81
C ILE A 265 -16.81 -15.17 -40.26
N SER A 266 -15.76 -15.40 -41.06
CA SER A 266 -14.59 -16.16 -40.62
C SER A 266 -13.74 -15.30 -39.68
N TYR A 267 -13.66 -15.71 -38.41
CA TYR A 267 -12.87 -15.01 -37.41
C TYR A 267 -11.44 -15.56 -37.32
N ASN A 268 -10.44 -14.68 -37.32
CA ASN A 268 -9.05 -15.09 -37.18
C ASN A 268 -8.71 -15.36 -35.70
N ILE A 269 -8.78 -16.64 -35.32
CA ILE A 269 -8.56 -17.12 -33.96
C ILE A 269 -7.13 -16.82 -33.46
N SER A 270 -6.09 -16.94 -34.31
CA SER A 270 -4.71 -16.67 -33.86
C SER A 270 -4.50 -15.19 -33.52
N ARG A 271 -5.13 -14.28 -34.29
CA ARG A 271 -5.13 -12.85 -34.00
C ARG A 271 -5.89 -12.51 -32.72
N ALA A 272 -7.02 -13.16 -32.46
CA ALA A 272 -7.75 -13.05 -31.20
C ALA A 272 -6.90 -13.45 -29.99
N THR A 273 -6.14 -14.53 -30.13
CA THR A 273 -5.20 -15.02 -29.11
C THR A 273 -4.05 -14.04 -28.91
N GLN A 274 -3.50 -13.45 -29.98
CA GLN A 274 -2.48 -12.40 -29.88
C GLN A 274 -2.99 -11.15 -29.14
N VAL A 275 -4.22 -10.72 -29.41
CA VAL A 275 -4.87 -9.62 -28.66
C VAL A 275 -4.96 -10.00 -27.17
N LYS A 276 -5.50 -11.18 -26.83
CA LYS A 276 -5.58 -11.65 -25.43
C LYS A 276 -4.20 -11.73 -24.75
N GLN A 277 -3.18 -12.22 -25.44
CA GLN A 277 -1.80 -12.28 -24.96
C GLN A 277 -1.20 -10.89 -24.73
N PHE A 278 -1.46 -9.93 -25.63
CA PHE A 278 -0.99 -8.55 -25.48
C PHE A 278 -1.69 -7.82 -24.31
N PHE A 279 -3.01 -8.02 -24.14
CA PHE A 279 -3.74 -7.58 -22.95
C PHE A 279 -3.11 -8.14 -21.67
N ALA A 280 -2.93 -9.46 -21.60
CA ALA A 280 -2.30 -10.12 -20.44
C ALA A 280 -0.88 -9.60 -20.18
N LYS A 281 -0.09 -9.31 -21.24
CA LYS A 281 1.23 -8.71 -21.11
C LYS A 281 1.19 -7.30 -20.53
N ILE A 282 0.32 -6.42 -21.01
CA ILE A 282 0.19 -5.05 -20.45
C ILE A 282 -0.25 -5.10 -18.99
N LEU A 283 -1.24 -5.92 -18.64
CA LEU A 283 -1.74 -6.02 -17.26
C LEU A 283 -0.69 -6.64 -16.33
N GLY A 284 0.04 -7.66 -16.79
CA GLY A 284 1.17 -8.25 -16.07
C GLY A 284 2.34 -7.29 -15.88
N GLN A 285 2.70 -6.51 -16.91
CA GLN A 285 3.72 -5.46 -16.81
C GLN A 285 3.29 -4.36 -15.84
N ALA A 286 2.02 -3.94 -15.86
CA ALA A 286 1.52 -2.95 -14.91
C ALA A 286 1.53 -3.46 -13.45
N ALA A 287 1.28 -4.76 -13.22
CA ALA A 287 1.48 -5.36 -11.90
C ALA A 287 2.96 -5.35 -11.49
N GLN A 288 3.88 -5.70 -12.40
CA GLN A 288 5.33 -5.75 -12.14
C GLN A 288 5.96 -4.36 -11.94
N THR A 289 5.64 -3.36 -12.75
CA THR A 289 6.15 -1.99 -12.56
C THR A 289 5.68 -1.39 -11.24
N ASN A 290 4.48 -1.75 -10.78
CA ASN A 290 4.05 -1.40 -9.43
C ASN A 290 4.88 -2.13 -8.35
N GLN A 291 5.17 -3.43 -8.52
CA GLN A 291 6.03 -4.19 -7.58
C GLN A 291 7.43 -3.59 -7.46
N ASN A 292 8.05 -3.21 -8.59
CA ASN A 292 9.35 -2.53 -8.59
C ASN A 292 9.29 -1.18 -7.85
N LEU A 293 8.24 -0.38 -8.02
CA LEU A 293 8.05 0.85 -7.23
C LEU A 293 7.89 0.59 -5.71
N HIS A 294 7.54 -0.63 -5.28
CA HIS A 294 7.54 -0.98 -3.87
C HIS A 294 8.94 -1.40 -3.40
N GLN A 295 9.65 -2.20 -4.22
CA GLN A 295 11.05 -2.55 -3.97
C GLN A 295 11.93 -1.31 -3.93
N GLU A 296 11.82 -0.37 -4.87
CA GLU A 296 12.58 0.90 -4.87
C GLU A 296 12.30 1.74 -3.62
N ASN A 297 11.06 1.75 -3.09
CA ASN A 297 10.75 2.47 -1.83
C ASN A 297 11.22 1.72 -0.56
N GLU A 298 11.35 0.39 -0.60
CA GLU A 298 11.91 -0.44 0.48
C GLU A 298 13.46 -0.48 0.42
N GLU A 299 14.04 -0.42 -0.77
CA GLU A 299 15.47 -0.36 -1.06
C GLU A 299 16.03 1.04 -0.86
N GLU A 300 15.30 2.13 -1.14
CA GLU A 300 15.66 3.48 -0.66
C GLU A 300 15.66 3.52 0.88
N ALA A 301 14.67 2.92 1.55
CA ALA A 301 14.62 2.90 3.01
C ALA A 301 15.78 2.10 3.64
N THR A 302 16.23 1.02 3.00
CA THR A 302 17.33 0.19 3.49
C THR A 302 18.72 0.68 3.05
N SER A 303 18.88 1.27 1.87
CA SER A 303 20.14 1.87 1.41
C SER A 303 20.45 3.20 2.09
N ALA A 304 19.44 4.03 2.38
CA ALA A 304 19.60 5.20 3.26
C ALA A 304 20.09 4.80 4.67
N SER A 305 19.76 3.59 5.12
CA SER A 305 20.22 3.03 6.40
C SER A 305 21.68 2.52 6.37
N GLN A 306 22.27 2.29 5.19
CA GLN A 306 23.64 1.81 5.03
C GLN A 306 24.66 2.95 4.86
N ASN A 307 24.29 4.01 4.12
CA ASN A 307 25.18 5.15 3.84
C ASN A 307 25.51 6.04 5.06
N ILE A 308 24.90 5.82 6.22
CA ILE A 308 25.21 6.56 7.46
C ILE A 308 26.48 6.00 8.15
N ASN A 309 26.89 4.75 7.84
CA ASN A 309 27.93 4.05 8.59
C ASN A 309 29.38 4.32 8.15
N GLU A 310 29.61 5.03 7.05
CA GLU A 310 30.96 5.39 6.56
C GLU A 310 31.34 6.86 6.80
N GLY A 311 30.42 7.68 7.32
CA GLY A 311 30.58 9.14 7.45
C GLY A 311 31.25 9.66 8.73
N GLN A 312 31.66 8.80 9.67
CA GLN A 312 32.20 9.22 10.98
C GLN A 312 33.54 8.55 11.32
N SER A 313 34.61 8.95 10.65
CA SER A 313 35.98 8.61 11.06
C SER A 313 37.06 9.64 10.66
N SER A 314 36.91 10.90 11.07
CA SER A 314 38.07 11.81 11.21
C SER A 314 37.83 13.05 12.09
N SER A 315 38.90 13.46 12.78
CA SER A 315 39.12 14.73 13.51
C SER A 315 38.23 15.09 14.71
N SER A 316 38.74 14.77 15.91
CA SER A 316 38.45 15.49 17.16
C SER A 316 39.71 15.52 18.06
N THR A 317 40.52 16.58 17.91
CA THR A 317 41.72 16.99 18.67
C THR A 317 42.23 18.28 18.00
N ASP A 318 42.68 19.38 18.60
CA ASP A 318 42.74 19.91 19.98
C ASP A 318 42.67 21.46 19.85
N GLU A 319 42.63 22.34 20.87
CA GLU A 319 42.78 22.20 22.33
C GLU A 319 41.85 23.21 23.05
N ASN A 320 42.18 23.67 24.28
CA ASN A 320 41.47 24.75 24.98
C ASN A 320 42.44 25.55 25.88
N GLN A 321 42.84 26.78 25.51
CA GLN A 321 43.61 27.63 26.42
C GLN A 321 43.55 29.15 26.18
N SER A 322 43.58 29.86 27.31
CA SER A 322 44.13 31.21 27.58
C SER A 322 43.53 32.48 26.93
N GLU A 323 42.86 33.26 27.80
CA GLU A 323 43.24 34.64 28.17
C GLU A 323 43.03 35.86 27.22
N THR A 324 42.06 36.69 27.65
CA THR A 324 42.11 38.16 27.84
C THR A 324 42.66 39.14 26.79
N GLN A 325 41.79 40.14 26.57
CA GLN A 325 42.06 41.58 26.39
C GLN A 325 42.33 42.17 24.98
N ARG A 326 41.70 43.35 24.82
CA ARG A 326 42.03 44.53 23.99
C ARG A 326 41.61 44.57 22.52
N SER A 327 40.56 45.39 22.33
CA SER A 327 40.63 46.65 21.56
C SER A 327 40.60 46.63 20.03
N SER A 328 39.46 47.15 19.55
CA SER A 328 39.38 48.33 18.67
C SER A 328 39.57 48.19 17.16
N GLN A 329 38.64 48.84 16.44
CA GLN A 329 38.67 49.17 15.00
C GLN A 329 38.49 47.95 14.07
N GLN A 330 37.68 48.02 13.01
CA GLN A 330 37.05 49.17 12.34
C GLN A 330 35.61 48.83 11.90
#